data_AF-A0A564YG47-F1
#
_entry.id   AF-A0A564YG47-F1
#
_cell.length_a   1.000
_cell.length_b   1.000
_cell.length_c   1.000
_cell.angle_alpha   90.00
_cell.angle_beta   90.00
_cell.angle_gamma   90.00
#
_symmetry.space_group_name_H-M   'P 1'
#
loop_
_entity.id
_entity.type
_entity.pdbx_description
1 polymer ?
#
loop_
_entity_poly.entity_id
_entity_poly.type
_entity_poly.pdbx_seq_one_letter_code
_entity_poly.pdbx_strand_id
1 'polypeptide(L)'
;MALYICTRPPGFTGNCFVLGALSWFSVDYIQDALNARSSGSAAEYPVALLFGLSACFAGLLGVIVGTVMAKRLRVYSVCVDTYICGGGLLAASPFIFAGLAFPMYSFYLCVASVFVGQFLMCLNWALISDMTMSVVIPTRRATANAFQMLVTHALGDAISPFIIGTIADAQTIPDSLYSRYLGMQRALFMNVYICIISGFLFFCASWYLESAKKRVQFIIDASRVEDFDVQESEVHSEYQRCLSGPSYGSTSQTTPFLSFACYQPPIVVA
;
A
#
# COMPACT_ATOMS: atom_id res chain seq x y z
N MET A 1 9.51 15.45 6.21
CA MET A 1 9.40 14.01 5.83
C MET A 1 8.61 13.20 6.85
N ALA A 2 8.88 13.31 8.16
CA ALA A 2 8.19 12.55 9.22
C ALA A 2 6.66 12.75 9.26
N LEU A 3 6.16 13.96 8.94
CA LEU A 3 4.72 14.27 8.98
C LEU A 3 3.88 13.51 7.92
N TYR A 4 4.49 13.02 6.83
CA TYR A 4 3.79 12.34 5.73
C TYR A 4 3.61 10.84 5.96
N ILE A 5 4.52 10.24 6.73
CA ILE A 5 4.44 8.86 7.19
C ILE A 5 3.36 8.73 8.28
N CYS A 6 3.02 9.83 8.96
CA CYS A 6 2.09 9.85 10.08
C CYS A 6 0.60 9.99 9.66
N THR A 7 0.29 10.59 8.51
CA THR A 7 -1.11 10.86 8.09
C THR A 7 -1.72 9.82 7.14
N ARG A 8 -0.91 9.00 6.46
CA ARG A 8 -1.37 7.88 5.61
C ARG A 8 -1.70 6.54 6.28
N PRO A 9 -1.20 6.18 7.47
CA PRO A 9 -1.37 4.82 8.00
C PRO A 9 -2.82 4.47 8.40
N PRO A 10 -3.71 5.36 8.88
CA PRO A 10 -4.93 4.87 9.54
C PRO A 10 -5.92 4.21 8.58
N GLY A 11 -6.05 4.69 7.33
CA GLY A 11 -6.89 4.03 6.33
C GLY A 11 -6.35 2.67 5.88
N PHE A 12 -5.02 2.55 5.71
CA PHE A 12 -4.41 1.28 5.32
C PHE A 12 -4.39 0.26 6.46
N THR A 13 -4.16 0.71 7.70
CA THR A 13 -4.25 -0.13 8.90
C THR A 13 -5.63 -0.75 9.03
N GLY A 14 -6.70 -0.01 8.76
CA GLY A 14 -8.06 -0.58 8.78
C GLY A 14 -8.31 -1.59 7.65
N ASN A 15 -7.72 -1.40 6.47
CA ASN A 15 -7.74 -2.41 5.41
C ASN A 15 -7.02 -3.70 5.82
N CYS A 16 -5.83 -3.59 6.44
CA CYS A 16 -5.10 -4.72 7.04
C CYS A 16 -5.92 -5.38 8.14
N PHE A 17 -6.48 -4.61 9.07
CA PHE A 17 -7.35 -5.13 10.14
C PHE A 17 -8.45 -6.06 9.59
N VAL A 18 -9.21 -5.58 8.60
CA VAL A 18 -10.31 -6.33 7.99
C VAL A 18 -9.80 -7.60 7.31
N LEU A 19 -8.71 -7.49 6.54
CA LEU A 19 -8.14 -8.62 5.83
C LEU A 19 -7.56 -9.67 6.78
N GLY A 20 -6.85 -9.26 7.83
CA GLY A 20 -6.30 -10.14 8.85
C GLY A 20 -7.40 -10.93 9.57
N ALA A 21 -8.49 -10.25 9.95
CA ALA A 21 -9.60 -10.91 10.63
C ALA A 21 -10.33 -11.90 9.73
N LEU A 22 -10.59 -11.50 8.48
CA LEU A 22 -11.18 -12.40 7.50
C LEU A 22 -10.23 -13.57 7.21
N SER A 23 -8.93 -13.35 7.06
CA SER A 23 -7.99 -14.44 6.78
C SER A 23 -7.98 -15.52 7.87
N TRP A 24 -8.15 -15.09 9.13
CA TRP A 24 -8.15 -16.00 10.27
C TRP A 24 -9.48 -16.75 10.42
N PHE A 25 -10.61 -16.06 10.26
CA PHE A 25 -11.93 -16.62 10.60
C PHE A 25 -12.79 -17.01 9.39
N SER A 26 -12.43 -16.65 8.14
CA SER A 26 -13.34 -16.85 6.99
C SER A 26 -13.65 -18.31 6.71
N VAL A 27 -12.66 -19.21 6.76
CA VAL A 27 -12.88 -20.63 6.45
C VAL A 27 -13.75 -21.27 7.53
N ASP A 28 -13.41 -21.06 8.80
CA ASP A 28 -14.17 -21.56 9.94
C ASP A 28 -15.60 -21.02 9.96
N TYR A 29 -15.77 -19.73 9.67
CA TYR A 29 -17.07 -19.08 9.54
C TYR A 29 -17.95 -19.74 8.46
N ILE A 30 -17.39 -19.96 7.26
CA ILE A 30 -18.14 -20.56 6.16
C ILE A 30 -18.46 -22.03 6.45
N GLN A 31 -17.53 -22.77 7.08
CA GLN A 31 -17.78 -24.15 7.51
C GLN A 31 -18.90 -24.22 8.55
N ASP A 32 -18.88 -23.35 9.56
CA ASP A 32 -19.92 -23.28 10.58
C ASP A 32 -21.29 -22.88 10.00
N ALA A 33 -21.31 -21.95 9.04
CA ALA A 33 -22.52 -21.57 8.34
C ALA A 33 -23.12 -22.74 7.53
N LEU A 34 -22.28 -23.53 6.85
CA LEU A 34 -22.70 -24.69 6.08
C LEU A 34 -23.19 -25.83 6.99
N ASN A 35 -22.50 -26.07 8.10
CA ASN A 35 -22.89 -27.05 9.13
C ASN A 35 -24.22 -26.66 9.80
N ALA A 36 -24.46 -25.37 10.04
CA ALA A 36 -25.72 -24.89 10.59
C ALA A 36 -26.88 -24.98 9.57
N ARG A 37 -26.60 -24.88 8.27
CA ARG A 37 -27.59 -24.98 7.19
C ARG A 37 -27.96 -26.43 6.83
N SER A 38 -26.97 -27.31 6.80
CA SER A 38 -27.10 -28.73 6.44
C SER A 38 -27.08 -29.56 7.71
N SER A 39 -28.24 -29.90 8.25
CA SER A 39 -28.38 -30.83 9.38
C SER A 39 -27.90 -32.25 9.02
N GLY A 40 -26.59 -32.46 8.97
CA GLY A 40 -25.95 -33.78 8.86
C GLY A 40 -25.40 -34.20 7.50
N SER A 41 -25.19 -33.32 6.51
CA SER A 41 -24.55 -33.70 5.23
C SER A 41 -23.59 -32.64 4.68
N ALA A 42 -22.83 -31.97 5.55
CA ALA A 42 -21.93 -30.87 5.20
C ALA A 42 -20.52 -31.32 4.75
N ALA A 43 -20.40 -32.43 4.02
CA ALA A 43 -19.11 -33.07 3.72
C ALA A 43 -18.74 -33.17 2.22
N GLU A 44 -19.28 -32.33 1.34
CA GLU A 44 -18.98 -32.44 -0.11
C GLU A 44 -18.21 -31.27 -0.73
N TYR A 45 -18.15 -30.08 -0.11
CA TYR A 45 -17.43 -28.94 -0.68
C TYR A 45 -16.08 -28.71 0.01
N PRO A 46 -14.95 -28.69 -0.73
CA PRO A 46 -13.67 -28.30 -0.16
C PRO A 46 -13.62 -26.78 0.02
N VAL A 47 -14.28 -26.27 1.08
CA VAL A 47 -14.46 -24.84 1.38
C VAL A 47 -13.12 -24.09 1.40
N ALA A 48 -12.14 -24.64 2.11
CA ALA A 48 -10.80 -24.04 2.21
C ALA A 48 -10.11 -23.91 0.85
N LEU A 49 -10.26 -24.92 -0.01
CA LEU A 49 -9.63 -24.94 -1.34
C LEU A 49 -10.31 -23.94 -2.29
N LEU A 50 -11.64 -23.89 -2.31
CA LEU A 50 -12.38 -22.94 -3.15
C LEU A 50 -12.18 -21.50 -2.69
N PHE A 51 -12.22 -21.26 -1.38
CA PHE A 51 -11.93 -19.94 -0.81
C PHE A 51 -10.49 -19.53 -1.11
N GLY A 52 -9.51 -20.40 -0.87
CA GLY A 52 -8.10 -20.15 -1.15
C GLY A 52 -7.83 -19.88 -2.63
N LEU A 53 -8.39 -20.69 -3.53
CA LEU A 53 -8.26 -20.48 -4.98
C LEU A 53 -8.84 -19.13 -5.40
N SER A 54 -10.04 -18.79 -4.90
CA SER A 54 -10.67 -17.50 -5.18
C SER A 54 -9.82 -16.33 -4.67
N ALA A 55 -9.22 -16.45 -3.49
CA ALA A 55 -8.36 -15.44 -2.90
C ALA A 55 -7.05 -15.27 -3.71
N CYS A 56 -6.45 -16.36 -4.17
CA CYS A 56 -5.27 -16.32 -5.04
C CYS A 56 -5.56 -15.60 -6.37
N PHE A 57 -6.66 -15.93 -7.03
CA PHE A 57 -7.06 -15.25 -8.27
C PHE A 57 -7.43 -13.78 -8.04
N ALA A 58 -8.18 -13.47 -6.98
CA ALA A 58 -8.53 -12.11 -6.61
C ALA A 58 -7.28 -11.27 -6.31
N GLY A 59 -6.29 -11.85 -5.63
CA GLY A 59 -5.00 -11.20 -5.33
C GLY A 59 -4.20 -10.91 -6.59
N LEU A 60 -4.01 -11.91 -7.45
CA LEU A 60 -3.26 -11.75 -8.70
C LEU A 60 -3.91 -10.70 -9.61
N LEU A 61 -5.22 -10.81 -9.84
CA LEU A 61 -5.96 -9.86 -10.66
C LEU A 61 -5.97 -8.47 -10.01
N GLY A 62 -6.13 -8.39 -8.69
CA GLY A 62 -6.16 -7.12 -7.96
C GLY A 62 -4.86 -6.34 -8.11
N VAL A 63 -3.70 -7.00 -8.01
CA VAL A 63 -2.40 -6.35 -8.20
C VAL A 63 -2.18 -5.92 -9.65
N ILE A 64 -2.52 -6.77 -10.63
CA ILE A 64 -2.36 -6.43 -12.05
C ILE A 64 -3.26 -5.24 -12.40
N VAL A 65 -4.55 -5.31 -12.08
CA VAL A 65 -5.51 -4.24 -12.37
C VAL A 65 -5.14 -2.97 -11.60
N GLY A 66 -4.73 -3.08 -10.33
CA GLY A 66 -4.34 -1.94 -9.51
C GLY A 66 -3.10 -1.21 -10.05
N THR A 67 -2.06 -1.95 -10.48
CA THR A 67 -0.87 -1.33 -11.08
C THR A 67 -1.14 -0.69 -12.44
N VAL A 68 -1.98 -1.31 -13.28
CA VAL A 68 -2.41 -0.72 -14.55
C VAL A 68 -3.26 0.53 -14.32
N MET A 69 -4.18 0.48 -13.36
CA MET A 69 -5.02 1.61 -12.99
C MET A 69 -4.18 2.79 -12.48
N ALA A 70 -3.22 2.55 -11.59
CA ALA A 70 -2.29 3.57 -11.11
C ALA A 70 -1.53 4.24 -12.26
N LYS A 71 -0.96 3.44 -13.17
CA LYS A 71 -0.22 3.96 -14.34
C LYS A 71 -1.10 4.81 -15.26
N ARG A 72 -2.33 4.37 -15.53
CA ARG A 72 -3.27 5.09 -16.41
C ARG A 72 -3.77 6.38 -15.77
N LEU A 73 -4.11 6.37 -14.48
CA LEU A 73 -4.70 7.53 -13.79
C LEU A 73 -3.68 8.59 -13.38
N ARG A 74 -2.39 8.23 -13.31
CA ARG A 74 -1.29 9.19 -13.09
C ARG A 74 -1.18 10.26 -14.17
N VAL A 75 -1.70 9.99 -15.38
CA VAL A 75 -1.77 10.98 -16.47
C VAL A 75 -2.75 12.11 -16.15
N TYR A 76 -3.79 11.83 -15.36
CA TYR A 76 -4.87 12.78 -15.12
C TYR A 76 -4.64 13.65 -13.88
N SER A 77 -4.27 13.05 -12.74
CA SER A 77 -3.92 13.82 -11.55
C SER A 77 -3.10 12.99 -10.56
N VAL A 78 -2.27 13.70 -9.80
CA VAL A 78 -1.31 13.12 -8.85
C VAL A 78 -2.03 12.63 -7.57
N CYS A 79 -3.29 12.98 -7.34
CA CYS A 79 -4.05 12.59 -6.14
C CYS A 79 -5.12 11.51 -6.41
N VAL A 80 -5.25 11.05 -7.65
CA VAL A 80 -6.31 10.14 -8.05
C VAL A 80 -6.19 8.79 -7.34
N ASP A 81 -4.97 8.31 -7.06
CA ASP A 81 -4.73 7.04 -6.37
C ASP A 81 -5.45 6.94 -5.02
N THR A 82 -5.52 8.05 -4.28
CA THR A 82 -6.20 8.12 -2.97
C THR A 82 -7.71 8.01 -3.11
N TYR A 83 -8.27 8.65 -4.15
CA TYR A 83 -9.70 8.61 -4.44
C TYR A 83 -10.14 7.21 -4.89
N ILE A 84 -9.34 6.56 -5.75
CA ILE A 84 -9.62 5.17 -6.17
C ILE A 84 -9.51 4.24 -4.97
N CYS A 85 -8.50 4.43 -4.10
CA CYS A 85 -8.33 3.59 -2.92
C CYS A 85 -9.50 3.73 -1.94
N GLY A 86 -9.89 4.98 -1.60
CA GLY A 86 -11.06 5.24 -0.76
C GLY A 86 -12.36 4.71 -1.39
N GLY A 87 -12.55 4.93 -2.69
CA GLY A 87 -13.69 4.40 -3.44
C GLY A 87 -13.71 2.87 -3.53
N GLY A 88 -12.55 2.24 -3.66
CA GLY A 88 -12.39 0.78 -3.69
C GLY A 88 -12.74 0.14 -2.35
N LEU A 89 -12.29 0.71 -1.23
CA LEU A 89 -12.71 0.29 0.11
C LEU A 89 -14.21 0.49 0.35
N LEU A 90 -14.75 1.64 -0.05
CA LEU A 90 -16.16 1.94 0.14
C LEU A 90 -17.06 1.04 -0.74
N ALA A 91 -16.60 0.71 -1.94
CA ALA A 91 -17.23 -0.28 -2.82
C ALA A 91 -17.09 -1.70 -2.28
N ALA A 92 -15.97 -2.05 -1.63
CA ALA A 92 -15.76 -3.37 -1.03
C ALA A 92 -16.71 -3.63 0.16
N SER A 93 -17.06 -2.60 0.93
CA SER A 93 -17.94 -2.69 2.10
C SER A 93 -19.27 -3.46 1.85
N PRO A 94 -20.12 -3.08 0.87
CA PRO A 94 -21.35 -3.82 0.60
C PRO A 94 -21.10 -5.26 0.11
N PHE A 95 -19.98 -5.54 -0.57
CA PHE A 95 -19.64 -6.90 -0.99
C PHE A 95 -19.19 -7.77 0.18
N ILE A 96 -18.44 -7.22 1.14
CA ILE A 96 -18.07 -7.93 2.37
C ILE A 96 -19.33 -8.21 3.21
N PHE A 97 -20.22 -7.22 3.36
CA PHE A 97 -21.50 -7.42 4.03
C PHE A 97 -22.32 -8.53 3.35
N ALA A 98 -22.40 -8.51 2.02
CA ALA A 98 -23.06 -9.54 1.23
C ALA A 98 -22.42 -10.93 1.42
N GLY A 99 -21.09 -11.02 1.43
CA GLY A 99 -20.35 -12.25 1.70
C GLY A 99 -20.61 -12.83 3.09
N LEU A 100 -20.89 -11.97 4.09
CA LEU A 100 -21.30 -12.42 5.42
C LEU A 100 -22.79 -12.80 5.48
N ALA A 101 -23.67 -12.21 4.67
CA ALA A 101 -25.11 -12.52 4.69
C ALA A 101 -25.50 -13.74 3.85
N PHE A 102 -24.78 -14.00 2.76
CA PHE A 102 -25.15 -15.04 1.78
C PHE A 102 -24.86 -16.52 2.10
N PRO A 103 -24.02 -16.94 3.07
CA PRO A 103 -23.70 -18.37 3.22
C PRO A 103 -24.93 -19.21 3.60
N MET A 104 -25.92 -18.61 4.26
CA MET A 104 -27.21 -19.27 4.56
C MET A 104 -28.09 -19.46 3.32
N TYR A 105 -27.97 -18.59 2.30
CA TYR A 105 -28.78 -18.65 1.08
C TYR A 105 -28.13 -19.51 -0.01
N SER A 106 -26.88 -19.20 -0.37
CA SER A 106 -26.15 -19.90 -1.43
C SER A 106 -24.64 -19.78 -1.24
N PHE A 107 -23.95 -20.91 -1.33
CA PHE A 107 -22.50 -20.97 -1.20
C PHE A 107 -21.79 -20.24 -2.37
N TYR A 108 -22.28 -20.40 -3.60
CA TYR A 108 -21.67 -19.76 -4.78
C TYR A 108 -21.79 -18.23 -4.75
N LEU A 109 -22.92 -17.69 -4.27
CA LEU A 109 -23.09 -16.24 -4.10
C LEU A 109 -22.17 -15.68 -3.01
N CYS A 110 -21.97 -16.42 -1.92
CA CYS A 110 -21.00 -16.10 -0.88
C CYS A 110 -19.57 -16.02 -1.45
N VAL A 111 -19.13 -17.07 -2.17
CA VAL A 111 -17.77 -17.08 -2.75
C VAL A 111 -17.59 -15.99 -3.81
N ALA A 112 -18.60 -15.71 -4.63
CA ALA A 112 -18.53 -14.64 -5.64
C ALA A 112 -18.44 -13.25 -5.00
N SER A 113 -19.22 -12.97 -3.96
CA SER A 113 -19.17 -11.69 -3.24
C SER A 113 -17.85 -11.50 -2.48
N VAL A 114 -17.34 -12.56 -1.84
CA VAL A 114 -16.01 -12.59 -1.24
C VAL A 114 -14.93 -12.32 -2.29
N PHE A 115 -15.01 -12.95 -3.47
CA PHE A 115 -14.04 -12.74 -4.55
C PHE A 115 -13.98 -11.28 -4.98
N VAL A 116 -15.15 -10.64 -5.18
CA VAL A 116 -15.22 -9.21 -5.56
C VAL A 116 -14.71 -8.31 -4.44
N GLY A 117 -15.11 -8.56 -3.19
CA GLY A 117 -14.62 -7.81 -2.02
C GLY A 117 -13.10 -7.91 -1.86
N GLN A 118 -12.57 -9.14 -1.94
CA GLN A 118 -11.13 -9.42 -1.88
C GLN A 118 -10.38 -8.75 -3.02
N PHE A 119 -10.91 -8.81 -4.25
CA PHE A 119 -10.30 -8.18 -5.42
C PHE A 119 -10.18 -6.65 -5.23
N LEU A 120 -11.23 -5.99 -4.74
CA LEU A 120 -11.21 -4.56 -4.45
C LEU A 120 -10.22 -4.20 -3.34
N MET A 121 -10.12 -5.01 -2.28
CA MET A 121 -9.12 -4.81 -1.22
C MET A 121 -7.68 -5.03 -1.72
N CYS A 122 -7.45 -6.02 -2.58
CA CYS A 122 -6.15 -6.30 -3.19
C CYS A 122 -5.71 -5.20 -4.17
N LEU A 123 -6.65 -4.52 -4.83
CA LEU A 123 -6.34 -3.38 -5.68
C LEU A 123 -5.72 -2.23 -4.87
N ASN A 124 -6.18 -2.01 -3.64
CA ASN A 124 -5.66 -0.95 -2.76
C ASN A 124 -4.18 -1.14 -2.42
N TRP A 125 -3.72 -2.39 -2.32
CA TRP A 125 -2.31 -2.70 -2.05
C TRP A 125 -1.37 -2.17 -3.13
N ALA A 126 -1.73 -2.36 -4.40
CA ALA A 126 -0.94 -1.85 -5.52
C ALA A 126 -0.93 -0.31 -5.54
N LEU A 127 -2.08 0.33 -5.30
CA LEU A 127 -2.21 1.79 -5.29
C LEU A 127 -1.40 2.45 -4.17
N ILE A 128 -1.42 1.86 -2.97
CA ILE A 128 -0.72 2.41 -1.80
C ILE A 128 0.79 2.36 -2.00
N SER A 129 1.30 1.25 -2.56
CA SER A 129 2.72 1.13 -2.90
C SER A 129 3.18 2.21 -3.89
N ASP A 130 2.41 2.45 -4.96
CA ASP A 130 2.72 3.49 -5.94
C ASP A 130 2.61 4.91 -5.35
N MET A 131 1.61 5.13 -4.49
CA MET A 131 1.42 6.39 -3.78
C MET A 131 2.59 6.72 -2.85
N THR A 132 3.08 5.75 -2.08
CA THR A 132 4.25 5.91 -1.21
C THR A 132 5.52 6.13 -2.05
N MET A 133 5.63 5.46 -3.20
CA MET A 133 6.71 5.70 -4.16
C MET A 133 6.69 7.14 -4.74
N SER A 134 5.53 7.78 -4.79
CA SER A 134 5.43 9.12 -5.36
C SER A 134 5.76 10.26 -4.38
N VAL A 135 5.95 9.99 -3.08
CA VAL A 135 6.16 11.03 -2.05
C VAL A 135 7.46 10.92 -1.26
N VAL A 136 8.19 9.83 -1.41
CA VAL A 136 9.47 9.60 -0.71
C VAL A 136 10.63 9.76 -1.69
N ILE A 137 11.72 10.38 -1.23
CA ILE A 137 12.99 10.50 -1.97
C ILE A 137 13.55 9.09 -2.23
N PRO A 138 14.08 8.79 -3.43
CA PRO A 138 14.51 7.44 -3.82
C PRO A 138 15.44 6.74 -2.80
N THR A 139 16.37 7.48 -2.19
CA THR A 139 17.36 6.95 -1.23
C THR A 139 16.75 6.42 0.07
N ARG A 140 15.56 6.88 0.47
CA ARG A 140 14.89 6.48 1.73
C ARG A 140 13.55 5.78 1.53
N ARG A 141 13.19 5.51 0.27
CA ARG A 141 11.90 4.90 -0.11
C ARG A 141 11.68 3.53 0.50
N ALA A 142 12.70 2.67 0.45
CA ALA A 142 12.58 1.28 0.91
C ALA A 142 12.26 1.21 2.40
N THR A 143 13.00 1.94 3.23
CA THR A 143 12.78 1.99 4.69
C THR A 143 11.43 2.60 5.05
N ALA A 144 11.02 3.68 4.38
CA ALA A 144 9.72 4.32 4.63
C ALA A 144 8.55 3.38 4.31
N ASN A 145 8.62 2.67 3.18
CA ASN A 145 7.61 1.69 2.80
C ASN A 145 7.60 0.50 3.77
N ALA A 146 8.78 -0.02 4.14
CA ALA A 146 8.89 -1.14 5.08
C ALA A 146 8.33 -0.78 6.46
N PHE A 147 8.62 0.41 6.98
CA PHE A 147 8.09 0.86 8.27
C PHE A 147 6.57 1.06 8.24
N GLN A 148 6.05 1.65 7.16
CA GLN A 148 4.61 1.78 6.95
C GLN A 148 3.93 0.40 6.99
N MET A 149 4.45 -0.55 6.22
CA MET A 149 3.96 -1.93 6.18
C MET A 149 4.05 -2.61 7.55
N LEU A 150 5.18 -2.48 8.24
CA LEU A 150 5.40 -3.07 9.55
C LEU A 150 4.34 -2.58 10.55
N VAL A 151 4.13 -1.27 10.63
CA VAL A 151 3.16 -0.68 11.55
C VAL A 151 1.73 -1.11 11.21
N THR A 152 1.35 -1.11 9.93
CA THR A 152 -0.01 -1.48 9.54
C THR A 152 -0.30 -2.97 9.68
N HIS A 153 0.68 -3.84 9.44
CA HIS A 153 0.53 -5.29 9.68
C HIS A 153 0.56 -5.62 11.17
N ALA A 154 1.47 -5.03 11.94
CA ALA A 154 1.54 -5.27 13.38
C ALA A 154 0.29 -4.76 14.11
N LEU A 155 -0.24 -3.60 13.73
CA LEU A 155 -1.45 -3.04 14.36
C LEU A 155 -2.76 -3.51 13.74
N GLY A 156 -2.76 -3.87 12.45
CA GLY A 156 -3.93 -4.35 11.74
C GLY A 156 -4.08 -5.85 11.90
N ASP A 157 -3.25 -6.62 11.20
CA ASP A 157 -3.39 -8.08 11.05
C ASP A 157 -3.19 -8.86 12.36
N ALA A 158 -2.30 -8.41 13.24
CA ALA A 158 -2.03 -9.13 14.50
C ALA A 158 -3.08 -8.83 15.58
N ILE A 159 -3.64 -7.62 15.59
CA ILE A 159 -4.62 -7.19 16.61
C ILE A 159 -6.04 -7.63 16.20
N SER A 160 -6.34 -7.70 14.91
CA SER A 160 -7.71 -7.95 14.45
C SER A 160 -8.31 -9.29 14.87
N PRO A 161 -7.58 -10.43 14.85
CA PRO A 161 -8.14 -11.70 15.27
C PRO A 161 -8.42 -11.71 16.78
N PHE A 162 -7.59 -11.04 17.57
CA PHE A 162 -7.78 -10.91 19.02
C PHE A 162 -9.05 -10.13 19.35
N ILE A 163 -9.27 -8.99 18.70
CA ILE A 163 -10.48 -8.17 18.94
C ILE A 163 -11.74 -8.88 18.45
N ILE A 164 -11.72 -9.47 17.25
CA ILE A 164 -12.92 -10.10 16.69
C ILE A 164 -13.22 -11.43 17.37
N GLY A 165 -12.19 -12.22 17.71
CA GLY A 165 -12.35 -13.47 18.45
C GLY A 165 -12.97 -13.25 19.82
N THR A 166 -12.46 -12.27 20.59
CA THR A 166 -13.02 -11.96 21.91
C THR A 166 -14.48 -11.49 21.85
N ILE A 167 -14.86 -10.72 20.83
CA ILE A 167 -16.25 -10.32 20.61
C ILE A 167 -17.12 -11.52 20.19
N ALA A 168 -16.62 -12.39 19.32
CA ALA A 168 -17.33 -13.59 18.89
C ALA A 168 -17.57 -14.55 20.05
N ASP A 169 -16.55 -14.76 20.89
CA ASP A 169 -16.63 -15.62 22.08
C ASP A 169 -17.61 -15.06 23.11
N ALA A 170 -17.60 -13.74 23.34
CA ALA A 170 -18.54 -13.09 24.25
C ALA A 170 -20.02 -13.22 23.83
N GLN A 171 -20.27 -13.46 22.54
CA GLN A 171 -21.62 -13.64 21.99
C GLN A 171 -22.02 -15.11 21.79
N THR A 172 -21.08 -16.04 21.94
CA THR A 172 -21.31 -17.46 21.67
C THR A 172 -21.77 -18.18 22.93
N ILE A 173 -22.91 -18.88 22.85
CA ILE A 173 -23.42 -19.74 23.93
C ILE A 173 -22.91 -21.17 23.67
N PRO A 174 -22.33 -21.87 24.66
CA PRO A 174 -21.51 -23.08 24.45
C PRO A 174 -22.21 -24.33 23.89
N ASP A 175 -23.54 -24.36 23.69
CA ASP A 175 -24.25 -25.61 23.38
C ASP A 175 -24.97 -25.64 22.01
N SER A 176 -24.80 -24.63 21.15
CA SER A 176 -25.43 -24.63 19.82
C SER A 176 -24.52 -24.14 18.70
N LEU A 177 -24.40 -24.96 17.64
CA LEU A 177 -23.64 -24.66 16.43
C LEU A 177 -24.17 -23.39 15.73
N TYR A 178 -25.48 -23.18 15.80
CA TYR A 178 -26.13 -21.96 15.31
C TYR A 178 -25.72 -20.70 16.08
N SER A 179 -25.58 -20.76 17.41
CA SER A 179 -25.13 -19.61 18.20
C SER A 179 -23.68 -19.26 17.91
N ARG A 180 -22.81 -20.25 17.65
CA ARG A 180 -21.41 -20.04 17.28
C ARG A 180 -21.30 -19.33 15.93
N TYR A 181 -22.05 -19.81 14.93
CA TYR A 181 -22.16 -19.15 13.63
C TYR A 181 -22.62 -17.68 13.77
N LEU A 182 -23.70 -17.44 14.51
CA LEU A 182 -24.29 -16.12 14.63
C LEU A 182 -23.40 -15.14 15.41
N GLY A 183 -22.72 -15.62 16.45
CA GLY A 183 -21.74 -14.84 17.22
C GLY A 183 -20.56 -14.40 16.35
N MET A 184 -19.99 -15.33 15.58
CA MET A 184 -18.91 -15.02 14.64
C MET A 184 -19.37 -14.07 13.52
N GLN A 185 -20.57 -14.28 12.96
CA GLN A 185 -21.14 -13.41 11.94
C GLN A 185 -21.27 -11.96 12.44
N ARG A 186 -21.79 -11.77 13.67
CA ARG A 186 -21.95 -10.46 14.30
C ARG A 186 -20.61 -9.78 14.58
N ALA A 187 -19.62 -10.53 15.03
CA ALA A 187 -18.27 -10.01 15.20
C ALA A 187 -17.64 -9.59 13.86
N LEU A 188 -17.81 -10.39 12.80
CA LEU A 188 -17.30 -10.06 11.46
C LEU A 188 -18.02 -8.87 10.82
N PHE A 189 -19.27 -8.56 11.17
CA PHE A 189 -19.90 -7.32 10.73
C PHE A 189 -19.16 -6.06 11.22
N MET A 190 -18.39 -6.12 12.31
CA MET A 190 -17.53 -5.02 12.74
C MET A 190 -16.50 -4.63 11.68
N ASN A 191 -16.03 -5.58 10.88
CA ASN A 191 -15.12 -5.31 9.76
C ASN A 191 -15.73 -4.40 8.71
N VAL A 192 -17.03 -4.50 8.45
CA VAL A 192 -17.73 -3.66 7.47
C VAL A 192 -17.70 -2.19 7.92
N TYR A 193 -17.93 -1.92 9.20
CA TYR A 193 -17.84 -0.57 9.76
C TYR A 193 -16.41 -0.01 9.68
N ILE A 194 -15.41 -0.83 10.03
CA ILE A 194 -14.00 -0.44 9.94
C ILE A 194 -13.61 -0.16 8.49
N CYS A 195 -14.12 -0.93 7.53
CA CYS A 195 -13.90 -0.70 6.10
C CYS A 195 -14.47 0.64 5.63
N ILE A 196 -15.69 1.01 6.06
CA ILE A 196 -16.31 2.31 5.75
C ILE A 196 -15.50 3.46 6.35
N ILE A 197 -15.11 3.35 7.63
CA ILE A 197 -14.28 4.35 8.31
C ILE A 197 -12.94 4.51 7.59
N SER A 198 -12.32 3.40 7.17
CA SER A 198 -11.06 3.39 6.44
C SER A 198 -11.19 4.09 5.08
N GLY A 199 -12.24 3.78 4.33
CA GLY A 199 -12.55 4.47 3.06
C GLY A 199 -12.74 5.97 3.25
N PHE A 200 -13.48 6.39 4.28
CA PHE A 200 -13.67 7.80 4.63
C PHE A 200 -12.36 8.49 5.02
N LEU A 201 -11.52 7.84 5.83
CA LEU A 201 -10.21 8.35 6.21
C LEU A 201 -9.29 8.52 4.98
N PHE A 202 -9.38 7.64 3.97
CA PHE A 202 -8.68 7.82 2.70
C PHE A 202 -9.18 9.06 1.94
N PHE A 203 -10.49 9.30 1.90
CA PHE A 203 -11.02 10.53 1.30
C PHE A 203 -10.53 11.78 2.03
N CYS A 204 -10.56 11.80 3.38
CA CYS A 204 -10.00 12.90 4.16
C CYS A 204 -8.49 13.09 3.91
N ALA A 205 -7.74 11.99 3.80
CA ALA A 205 -6.32 12.04 3.49
C ALA A 205 -6.04 12.66 2.12
N SER A 206 -6.94 12.49 1.14
CA SER A 206 -6.81 13.07 -0.21
C SER A 206 -6.72 14.61 -0.18
N TRP A 207 -7.57 15.28 0.62
CA TRP A 207 -7.55 16.74 0.76
C TRP A 207 -6.25 17.27 1.37
N TYR A 208 -5.75 16.59 2.39
CA TYR A 208 -4.46 16.94 2.97
C TYR A 208 -3.30 16.66 2.01
N LEU A 209 -3.45 15.71 1.09
CA LEU A 209 -2.38 15.29 0.20
C LEU A 209 -2.02 16.32 -0.87
N GLU A 210 -3.02 17.02 -1.44
CA GLU A 210 -2.78 18.01 -2.49
C GLU A 210 -1.87 19.15 -2.00
N SER A 211 -2.18 19.68 -0.83
CA SER A 211 -1.39 20.74 -0.18
C SER A 211 0.03 20.29 0.13
N ALA A 212 0.21 18.99 0.31
CA ALA A 212 1.44 18.39 0.75
C ALA A 212 2.37 18.08 -0.45
N LYS A 213 1.83 17.48 -1.52
CA LYS A 213 2.58 17.24 -2.76
C LYS A 213 3.12 18.53 -3.38
N LYS A 214 2.37 19.63 -3.34
CA LYS A 214 2.85 20.95 -3.82
C LYS A 214 4.13 21.43 -3.11
N ARG A 215 4.23 21.22 -1.79
CA ARG A 215 5.43 21.60 -1.03
C ARG A 215 6.63 20.70 -1.33
N VAL A 216 6.39 19.40 -1.51
CA VAL A 216 7.48 18.46 -1.82
C VAL A 216 8.04 18.73 -3.21
N GLN A 217 7.17 18.99 -4.19
CA GLN A 217 7.61 19.34 -5.54
C GLN A 217 8.43 20.62 -5.54
N PHE A 218 7.98 21.66 -4.83
CA PHE A 218 8.75 22.90 -4.66
C PHE A 218 10.13 22.67 -4.06
N ILE A 219 10.25 21.82 -3.04
CA ILE A 219 11.56 21.50 -2.43
C ILE A 219 12.45 20.73 -3.41
N ILE A 220 11.92 19.74 -4.13
CA ILE A 220 12.70 18.97 -5.12
C ILE A 220 13.19 19.87 -6.24
N ASP A 221 12.33 20.76 -6.75
CA ASP A 221 12.68 21.69 -7.80
C ASP A 221 13.73 22.71 -7.30
N ALA A 222 13.60 23.20 -6.06
CA ALA A 222 14.60 24.08 -5.44
C ALA A 222 15.96 23.39 -5.23
N SER A 223 15.97 22.16 -4.71
CA SER A 223 17.21 21.38 -4.52
C SER A 223 17.92 21.09 -5.84
N ARG A 224 17.15 20.88 -6.93
CA ARG A 224 17.73 20.64 -8.25
C ARG A 224 18.43 21.90 -8.78
N VAL A 225 17.83 23.07 -8.56
CA VAL A 225 18.44 24.36 -8.92
C VAL A 225 19.71 24.58 -8.12
N GLU A 226 19.69 24.33 -6.80
CA GLU A 226 20.90 24.41 -5.97
C GLU A 226 22.02 23.47 -6.45
N ASP A 227 21.70 22.22 -6.80
CA ASP A 227 22.69 21.28 -7.36
C ASP A 227 23.27 21.78 -8.70
N PHE A 228 22.44 22.37 -9.57
CA PHE A 228 22.91 22.98 -10.82
C PHE A 228 23.82 24.18 -10.57
N ASP A 229 23.45 25.07 -9.64
CA ASP A 229 24.24 26.26 -9.29
C ASP A 229 25.60 25.88 -8.67
N VAL A 230 25.61 24.85 -7.80
CA VAL A 230 26.84 24.31 -7.21
C VAL A 230 27.74 23.70 -8.28
N GLN A 231 27.17 22.92 -9.20
CA GLN A 231 27.95 22.29 -10.26
C GLN A 231 28.48 23.30 -11.28
N GLU A 232 27.73 24.36 -11.61
CA GLU A 232 28.20 25.45 -12.46
C GLU A 232 29.34 26.24 -11.80
N SER A 233 29.23 26.53 -10.50
CA SER A 233 30.26 27.25 -9.75
C SER A 233 31.54 26.44 -9.53
N GLU A 234 31.46 25.12 -9.36
CA GLU A 234 32.62 24.23 -9.35
C GLU A 234 33.34 24.21 -10.70
N VAL A 235 32.60 24.07 -11.80
CA VAL A 235 33.16 24.10 -13.17
C VAL A 235 33.83 25.45 -13.45
N HIS A 236 33.21 26.56 -13.05
CA HIS A 236 33.81 27.89 -13.23
C HIS A 236 35.10 28.05 -12.40
N SER A 237 35.10 27.55 -11.16
CA SER A 237 36.28 27.55 -10.29
C SER A 237 37.41 26.66 -10.81
N GLU A 238 37.09 25.56 -11.49
CA GLU A 238 38.06 24.67 -12.13
C GLU A 238 38.63 25.31 -13.40
N TYR A 239 37.79 25.95 -14.22
CA TYR A 239 38.22 26.71 -15.40
C TYR A 239 39.17 27.85 -15.01
N GLN A 240 38.84 28.58 -13.93
CA GLN A 240 39.67 29.66 -13.42
C GLN A 240 41.01 29.13 -12.87
N ARG A 241 41.02 27.96 -12.21
CA ARG A 241 42.25 27.28 -11.80
C ARG A 241 43.11 26.86 -12.99
N CYS A 242 42.51 26.33 -14.06
CA CYS A 242 43.21 25.95 -15.30
C CYS A 242 43.80 27.16 -16.04
N LEU A 243 43.06 28.29 -16.11
CA LEU A 243 43.55 29.54 -16.69
C LEU A 243 44.65 30.19 -15.85
N SER A 244 44.61 30.01 -14.52
CA SER A 244 45.68 30.45 -13.62
C SER A 244 46.89 29.50 -13.58
N GLY A 245 46.96 28.53 -14.50
CA GLY A 245 48.18 27.77 -14.76
C GLY A 245 49.38 28.69 -15.04
N PRO A 246 50.60 28.28 -14.68
CA PRO A 246 51.68 29.20 -14.35
C PRO A 246 52.04 30.11 -15.53
N SER A 247 51.93 31.43 -15.30
CA SER A 247 52.60 32.42 -16.14
C SER A 247 54.08 32.07 -16.24
N TYR A 248 54.53 31.78 -17.46
CA TYR A 248 55.94 31.83 -17.83
C TYR A 248 56.41 33.29 -17.73
N GLY A 249 56.79 33.69 -16.51
CA GLY A 249 57.47 34.94 -16.21
C GLY A 249 58.78 34.60 -15.51
N SER A 250 59.88 34.78 -16.23
CA SER A 250 61.27 34.60 -15.80
C SER A 250 61.56 35.13 -14.40
N THR A 251 61.99 34.27 -13.47
CA THR A 251 63.20 34.45 -12.63
C THR A 251 63.63 33.07 -12.11
N SER A 252 64.92 32.79 -12.24
CA SER A 252 65.65 31.57 -11.92
C SER A 252 65.34 30.90 -10.58
N GLN A 253 64.98 29.62 -10.58
CA GLN A 253 65.59 28.57 -9.75
C GLN A 253 65.20 27.17 -10.24
N THR A 254 66.10 26.22 -10.01
CA THR A 254 66.35 24.94 -10.71
C THR A 254 65.42 23.77 -10.32
N THR A 255 64.79 23.12 -11.33
CA THR A 255 64.60 21.65 -11.60
C THR A 255 64.14 20.64 -10.51
N PRO A 256 63.69 19.40 -10.84
CA PRO A 256 62.59 18.97 -11.74
C PRO A 256 61.74 17.79 -11.16
N PHE A 257 60.50 17.51 -11.64
CA PHE A 257 59.99 16.18 -12.05
C PHE A 257 58.46 16.13 -12.32
N LEU A 258 58.12 15.78 -13.57
CA LEU A 258 56.98 15.01 -14.10
C LEU A 258 55.56 15.15 -13.49
N SER A 259 54.58 15.54 -14.32
CA SER A 259 53.85 14.54 -15.13
C SER A 259 52.91 15.20 -16.15
N PHE A 260 53.18 14.94 -17.43
CA PHE A 260 52.32 15.19 -18.58
C PHE A 260 51.24 14.09 -18.65
N ALA A 261 49.97 14.45 -18.77
CA ALA A 261 49.00 13.67 -19.55
C ALA A 261 47.80 14.53 -19.93
N CYS A 262 47.83 14.95 -21.19
CA CYS A 262 46.76 15.56 -21.96
C CYS A 262 45.66 14.51 -22.25
N TYR A 263 44.39 14.88 -22.03
CA TYR A 263 43.23 14.62 -22.90
C TYR A 263 42.87 13.17 -23.29
N GLN A 264 41.70 12.70 -22.85
CA GLN A 264 40.71 12.02 -23.72
C GLN A 264 39.33 11.87 -23.06
N PRO A 265 38.22 12.23 -23.74
CA PRO A 265 36.85 12.00 -23.27
C PRO A 265 36.27 10.65 -23.74
N PRO A 266 35.20 10.14 -23.12
CA PRO A 266 34.18 9.37 -23.82
C PRO A 266 32.86 10.17 -23.82
N ILE A 267 32.40 10.59 -25.00
CA ILE A 267 31.35 9.90 -25.78
C ILE A 267 29.98 9.99 -25.09
N VAL A 268 29.20 10.93 -25.60
CA VAL A 268 27.74 10.95 -25.55
C VAL A 268 27.22 9.62 -26.11
N VAL A 269 26.42 8.89 -25.33
CA VAL A 269 25.55 7.83 -25.85
C VAL A 269 24.12 8.21 -25.50
N ALA A 270 23.28 8.15 -26.53
CA ALA A 270 21.85 8.40 -26.58
C ALA A 270 21.04 7.52 -25.60
#